data_AF-A0A7C5J1D5-F1
#
_entry.id   AF-A0A7C5J1D5-F1
#
_cell.length_a   1.000
_cell.length_b   1.000
_cell.length_c   1.000
_cell.angle_alpha   90.00
_cell.angle_beta   90.00
_cell.angle_gamma   90.00
#
_symmetry.space_group_name_H-M   'P 1'
#
loop_
_entity.id
_entity.type
_entity.pdbx_description
1 polymer ?
#
loop_
_entity_poly.entity_id
_entity_poly.type
_entity_poly.pdbx_seq_one_letter_code
_entity_poly.pdbx_strand_id
1 'polypeptide(L)'
;MSERSDVFAERSEGAWQATATSTGASTRCAVCLEEIPVEARICPECGERAVESSRSPFDGAVPPTSLPGSAPGWELGADRSWLRMHWRPLVTLTAVIGLIAFGIALRHLAPNRYQPPEKMPAGAAAAAQAACDNACWHGESCQMGRCVWQPPNDVGHVESPESLSGPFELPSDMVDVLPLDAERYAVSNLQGIRIANARTGGLLTLVSEAPHAQQLHRVGSAVYASSPHRVYVLDAAQSRLLKTIELGATVDDLTVGASGQRVLVSLPGARAVAVIATDYHAEVARFFFGDDHVRAVAVDDTGTRALTTNGHIPLPGVEAAGEGVRFGAMYAFDPSRLPSEQDRVRTALVGNPVDVVMIPDARSSYALIREKDTIVRLERQPSGAVRQESRKGTCRQPEEIALVRRGRRAIVRCNAGKAVEVFDLENLELIKHIPLNARVADMAITPDGAQVILALPRDMDRRGDRGAGAGAIGLLDLETYELELIELKAEPHRVRLAPDGRTAVVISDRKKLAWVVR
;
A
#
# COMPACT_ATOMS: atom_id res chain seq x y z
N MET A 1 18.03 74.78 -0.71
CA MET A 1 17.11 75.66 -1.45
C MET A 1 16.23 74.76 -2.30
N SER A 2 14.92 74.92 -2.13
CA SER A 2 13.83 74.71 -3.11
C SER A 2 13.68 73.36 -3.83
N GLU A 3 12.47 72.80 -3.99
CA GLU A 3 11.15 73.20 -3.45
C GLU A 3 10.20 71.99 -3.39
N ARG A 4 9.00 72.17 -2.81
CA ARG A 4 8.10 71.08 -2.40
C ARG A 4 6.63 71.46 -2.65
N SER A 5 5.98 70.77 -3.58
CA SER A 5 4.54 70.83 -3.91
C SER A 5 4.30 69.91 -5.13
N ASP A 6 3.13 69.34 -5.47
CA ASP A 6 1.80 69.13 -4.85
C ASP A 6 1.02 68.17 -5.81
N VAL A 7 -0.10 67.50 -5.54
CA VAL A 7 -1.01 67.28 -4.39
C VAL A 7 -1.84 66.01 -4.71
N PHE A 8 -2.43 65.29 -3.73
CA PHE A 8 -3.77 64.67 -3.92
C PHE A 8 -4.49 64.40 -2.57
N ALA A 9 -5.82 64.37 -2.63
CA ALA A 9 -6.71 64.82 -1.56
C ALA A 9 -7.28 63.75 -0.59
N GLU A 10 -7.92 64.27 0.46
CA GLU A 10 -8.54 63.57 1.60
C GLU A 10 -9.90 62.90 1.28
N ARG A 11 -10.49 62.32 2.36
CA ARG A 11 -11.88 61.87 2.58
C ARG A 11 -12.22 60.43 2.15
N SER A 12 -13.02 59.68 2.91
CA SER A 12 -13.73 60.01 4.17
C SER A 12 -13.99 58.77 5.03
N GLU A 13 -14.02 58.97 6.36
CA GLU A 13 -14.51 57.99 7.33
C GLU A 13 -16.02 57.75 7.14
N GLY A 14 -16.44 56.48 7.14
CA GLY A 14 -17.84 56.06 7.08
C GLY A 14 -18.31 55.51 8.43
N ALA A 15 -19.18 56.24 9.11
CA ALA A 15 -19.69 55.86 10.43
C ALA A 15 -20.64 54.66 10.37
N TRP A 16 -20.51 53.74 11.33
CA TRP A 16 -21.49 52.67 11.55
C TRP A 16 -22.78 53.23 12.13
N GLN A 17 -23.88 53.18 11.36
CA GLN A 17 -25.23 53.40 11.88
C GLN A 17 -26.01 52.09 11.82
N ALA A 18 -26.25 51.49 12.98
CA ALA A 18 -27.17 50.36 13.12
C ALA A 18 -28.61 50.87 13.08
N THR A 19 -29.32 50.61 11.98
CA THR A 19 -30.77 50.80 11.87
C THR A 19 -31.50 49.47 12.05
N ALA A 20 -32.13 49.31 13.21
CA ALA A 20 -33.06 48.21 13.45
C ALA A 20 -34.46 48.53 12.90
N THR A 21 -35.25 47.47 12.70
CA THR A 21 -36.69 47.47 12.36
C THR A 21 -37.09 47.82 10.92
N SER A 22 -37.19 46.78 10.10
CA SER A 22 -38.53 46.36 9.67
C SER A 22 -38.64 44.83 9.80
N THR A 23 -39.62 44.35 10.57
CA THR A 23 -39.91 42.91 10.67
C THR A 23 -40.77 42.50 9.48
N GLY A 24 -40.14 42.37 8.32
CA GLY A 24 -40.74 41.63 7.20
C GLY A 24 -40.80 40.14 7.55
N ALA A 25 -41.83 39.44 7.08
CA ALA A 25 -41.88 37.99 7.23
C ALA A 25 -40.72 37.34 6.45
N SER A 26 -39.93 36.52 7.12
CA SER A 26 -38.93 35.64 6.51
C SER A 26 -39.47 34.22 6.36
N THR A 27 -38.97 33.51 5.37
CA THR A 27 -39.18 32.06 5.17
C THR A 27 -37.83 31.40 4.92
N ARG A 28 -37.73 30.08 5.07
CA ARG A 28 -36.48 29.35 4.80
C ARG A 28 -36.48 28.76 3.40
N CYS A 29 -35.36 28.89 2.71
CA CYS A 29 -35.16 28.23 1.42
C CYS A 29 -35.21 26.70 1.61
N ALA A 30 -36.01 25.99 0.83
CA ALA A 30 -36.16 24.54 0.96
C ALA A 30 -34.88 23.74 0.57
N VAL A 31 -33.90 24.39 -0.07
CA VAL A 31 -32.67 23.76 -0.57
C VAL A 31 -31.48 24.03 0.35
N CYS A 32 -31.19 25.30 0.67
CA CYS A 32 -30.05 25.69 1.51
C CYS A 32 -30.42 26.04 2.96
N LEU A 33 -31.71 26.05 3.32
CA LEU A 33 -32.25 26.36 4.66
C LEU A 33 -32.02 27.79 5.20
N GLU A 34 -31.34 28.65 4.44
CA GLU A 34 -31.15 30.06 4.77
C GLU A 34 -32.45 30.87 4.80
N GLU A 35 -32.48 31.90 5.63
CA GLU A 35 -33.64 32.79 5.81
C GLU A 35 -33.69 33.86 4.72
N ILE A 36 -34.75 33.82 3.90
CA ILE A 36 -35.01 34.75 2.80
C ILE A 36 -36.27 35.58 3.07
N PRO A 37 -36.37 36.81 2.54
CA PRO A 37 -37.62 37.57 2.57
C PRO A 37 -38.73 36.82 1.81
N VAL A 38 -39.97 36.82 2.31
CA VAL A 38 -41.09 36.12 1.67
C VAL A 38 -41.37 36.59 0.23
N GLU A 39 -40.97 37.81 -0.14
CA GLU A 39 -41.12 38.35 -1.50
C GLU A 39 -39.98 37.93 -2.47
N ALA A 40 -38.93 37.27 -1.98
CA ALA A 40 -37.79 36.87 -2.79
C ALA A 40 -38.10 35.62 -3.64
N ARG A 41 -38.38 35.84 -4.94
CA ARG A 41 -38.68 34.76 -5.90
C ARG A 41 -37.51 33.80 -6.19
N ILE A 42 -36.28 34.23 -5.90
CA ILE A 42 -35.04 33.47 -6.11
C ILE A 42 -34.17 33.67 -4.86
N CYS A 43 -33.63 32.57 -4.33
CA CYS A 43 -32.71 32.61 -3.20
C CYS A 43 -31.35 33.18 -3.63
N PRO A 44 -30.84 34.26 -3.01
CA PRO A 44 -29.58 34.89 -3.42
C PRO A 44 -28.37 33.99 -3.23
N GLU A 45 -28.37 33.11 -2.20
CA GLU A 45 -27.23 32.25 -1.87
C GLU A 45 -27.05 31.05 -2.79
N CYS A 46 -28.12 30.53 -3.39
CA CYS A 46 -28.07 29.29 -4.18
C CYS A 46 -28.72 29.38 -5.58
N GLY A 47 -29.33 30.52 -5.93
CA GLY A 47 -29.95 30.75 -7.24
C GLY A 47 -31.26 29.99 -7.51
N GLU A 48 -31.74 29.19 -6.55
CA GLU A 48 -32.96 28.38 -6.69
C GLU A 48 -34.23 29.20 -6.47
N ARG A 49 -35.33 28.78 -7.11
CA ARG A 49 -36.63 29.48 -6.99
C ARG A 49 -37.30 29.19 -5.66
N ALA A 50 -37.77 30.24 -4.98
CA ALA A 50 -38.60 30.08 -3.79
C ALA A 50 -39.97 29.51 -4.19
N VAL A 51 -40.36 28.38 -3.60
CA VAL A 51 -41.58 27.66 -3.96
C VAL A 51 -42.78 28.29 -3.25
N GLU A 52 -43.68 28.92 -4.00
CA GLU A 52 -44.98 29.37 -3.48
C GLU A 52 -45.84 28.19 -3.06
N SER A 53 -46.13 28.09 -1.76
CA SER A 53 -47.04 27.08 -1.23
C SER A 53 -48.50 27.50 -1.40
N SER A 54 -49.14 27.16 -2.54
CA SER A 54 -50.51 26.60 -2.55
C SER A 54 -51.09 26.36 -3.95
N ARG A 55 -52.03 25.39 -3.99
CA ARG A 55 -52.95 25.00 -5.09
C ARG A 55 -52.38 24.16 -6.23
N SER A 56 -52.90 22.93 -6.28
CA SER A 56 -52.85 22.02 -7.43
C SER A 56 -53.70 22.55 -8.60
N PRO A 57 -53.19 22.36 -9.83
CA PRO A 57 -53.99 22.08 -11.01
C PRO A 57 -53.55 20.75 -11.67
N PHE A 58 -54.31 20.34 -12.71
CA PHE A 58 -54.20 19.09 -13.49
C PHE A 58 -54.64 17.82 -12.74
N ASP A 59 -55.74 17.13 -13.06
CA ASP A 59 -56.71 17.24 -14.17
C ASP A 59 -56.14 17.28 -15.59
N GLY A 60 -55.96 16.09 -16.17
CA GLY A 60 -56.04 15.88 -17.63
C GLY A 60 -54.73 15.71 -18.39
N ALA A 61 -54.09 14.53 -18.31
CA ALA A 61 -53.38 13.93 -19.46
C ALA A 61 -53.09 12.42 -19.27
N VAL A 62 -53.41 11.67 -20.33
CA VAL A 62 -53.13 10.26 -20.67
C VAL A 62 -51.89 9.59 -20.02
N PRO A 63 -52.00 8.39 -19.41
CA PRO A 63 -50.86 7.54 -19.07
C PRO A 63 -50.44 6.61 -20.24
N PRO A 64 -49.15 6.29 -20.41
CA PRO A 64 -48.71 5.32 -21.41
C PRO A 64 -49.02 3.88 -20.98
N THR A 65 -49.46 3.08 -21.94
CA THR A 65 -49.79 1.67 -21.80
C THR A 65 -48.54 0.78 -21.71
N SER A 66 -48.46 -0.11 -20.71
CA SER A 66 -48.33 -1.58 -20.92
C SER A 66 -47.92 -2.34 -19.64
N LEU A 67 -48.86 -3.09 -19.05
CA LEU A 67 -48.62 -4.32 -18.29
C LEU A 67 -49.92 -5.14 -18.31
N PRO A 68 -49.92 -6.41 -18.74
CA PRO A 68 -51.16 -7.12 -19.05
C PRO A 68 -51.70 -7.97 -17.88
N GLY A 69 -53.04 -8.01 -17.78
CA GLY A 69 -53.76 -9.23 -17.40
C GLY A 69 -54.03 -9.48 -15.91
N SER A 70 -55.12 -8.91 -15.39
CA SER A 70 -55.98 -9.66 -14.47
C SER A 70 -57.44 -9.51 -14.89
N ALA A 71 -58.10 -10.63 -15.15
CA ALA A 71 -59.52 -10.71 -15.47
C ALA A 71 -60.36 -10.75 -14.17
N PRO A 72 -61.66 -10.41 -14.21
CA PRO A 72 -62.31 -9.76 -13.08
C PRO A 72 -63.21 -10.66 -12.23
N GLY A 73 -63.62 -10.12 -11.08
CA GLY A 73 -64.94 -10.39 -10.50
C GLY A 73 -64.93 -11.19 -9.20
N TRP A 74 -65.18 -10.49 -8.08
CA TRP A 74 -66.20 -10.86 -7.10
C TRP A 74 -66.51 -9.67 -6.19
N GLU A 75 -67.66 -9.73 -5.52
CA GLU A 75 -68.37 -8.58 -4.97
C GLU A 75 -67.96 -8.24 -3.52
N LEU A 76 -68.52 -7.15 -2.99
CA LEU A 76 -68.35 -6.68 -1.62
C LEU A 76 -68.93 -7.67 -0.58
N GLY A 77 -68.19 -8.73 -0.30
CA GLY A 77 -68.45 -9.66 0.81
C GLY A 77 -67.95 -9.09 2.15
N ALA A 78 -68.85 -8.93 3.11
CA ALA A 78 -68.50 -8.50 4.46
C ALA A 78 -67.83 -9.64 5.25
N ASP A 79 -66.51 -9.59 5.45
CA ASP A 79 -65.80 -10.41 6.44
C ASP A 79 -64.44 -9.80 6.83
N ARG A 80 -64.48 -8.72 7.63
CA ARG A 80 -63.28 -8.15 8.28
C ARG A 80 -63.02 -8.86 9.60
N SER A 81 -62.49 -10.09 9.55
CA SER A 81 -62.08 -10.81 10.75
C SER A 81 -60.91 -10.08 11.44
N TRP A 82 -61.03 -9.88 12.76
CA TRP A 82 -60.04 -9.16 13.59
C TRP A 82 -58.61 -9.72 13.41
N LEU A 83 -58.48 -11.04 13.25
CA LEU A 83 -57.20 -11.70 12.95
C LEU A 83 -56.51 -11.09 11.71
N ARG A 84 -57.21 -10.79 10.62
CA ARG A 84 -56.55 -10.23 9.42
C ARG A 84 -55.96 -8.83 9.63
N MET A 85 -56.53 -8.02 10.52
CA MET A 85 -55.95 -6.72 10.89
C MET A 85 -54.81 -6.84 11.92
N HIS A 86 -54.88 -7.81 12.84
CA HIS A 86 -53.96 -7.88 13.98
C HIS A 86 -52.94 -9.04 13.93
N TRP A 87 -52.90 -9.86 12.88
CA TRP A 87 -51.95 -10.99 12.81
C TRP A 87 -50.48 -10.53 12.83
N ARG A 88 -50.14 -9.44 12.13
CA ARG A 88 -48.77 -8.88 12.10
C ARG A 88 -48.28 -8.48 13.51
N PRO A 89 -48.98 -7.62 14.27
CA PRO A 89 -48.58 -7.30 15.65
C PRO A 89 -48.61 -8.52 16.59
N LEU A 90 -49.51 -9.49 16.40
CA LEU A 90 -49.50 -10.72 17.19
C LEU A 90 -48.24 -11.57 16.93
N VAL A 91 -47.85 -11.75 15.66
CA VAL A 91 -46.64 -12.50 15.30
C VAL A 91 -45.39 -11.81 15.84
N THR A 92 -45.27 -10.48 15.70
CA THR A 92 -44.12 -9.76 16.26
C THR A 92 -44.08 -9.82 17.78
N LEU A 93 -45.22 -9.71 18.47
CA LEU A 93 -45.27 -9.82 19.94
C LEU A 93 -44.88 -11.23 20.40
N THR A 94 -45.38 -12.29 19.76
CA THR A 94 -45.00 -13.68 20.09
C THR A 94 -43.53 -13.99 19.79
N ALA A 95 -42.95 -13.42 18.72
CA ALA A 95 -41.52 -13.56 18.43
C ALA A 95 -40.64 -12.88 19.50
N VAL A 96 -41.01 -11.67 19.93
CA VAL A 96 -40.30 -10.93 21.00
C VAL A 96 -40.42 -11.66 22.34
N ILE A 97 -41.62 -12.14 22.70
CA ILE A 97 -41.84 -12.94 23.92
C ILE A 97 -41.02 -14.24 23.87
N GLY A 98 -40.95 -14.90 22.70
CA GLY A 98 -40.12 -16.09 22.50
C GLY A 98 -38.63 -15.83 22.72
N LEU A 99 -38.09 -14.73 22.19
CA LEU A 99 -36.69 -14.32 22.43
C LEU A 99 -36.42 -14.03 23.90
N ILE A 100 -37.32 -13.34 24.60
CA ILE A 100 -37.19 -13.03 26.03
C ILE A 100 -37.23 -14.33 26.86
N ALA A 101 -38.19 -15.22 26.58
CA ALA A 101 -38.31 -16.51 27.26
C ALA A 101 -37.08 -17.40 27.03
N PHE A 102 -36.53 -17.41 25.81
CA PHE A 102 -35.29 -18.14 25.51
C PHE A 102 -34.08 -17.57 26.25
N GLY A 103 -33.95 -16.24 26.34
CA GLY A 103 -32.91 -15.58 27.14
C GLY A 103 -33.01 -15.91 28.64
N ILE A 104 -34.22 -15.96 29.20
CA ILE A 104 -34.48 -16.36 30.59
C ILE A 104 -34.15 -17.85 30.80
N ALA A 105 -34.54 -18.73 29.87
CA ALA A 105 -34.25 -20.15 29.92
C ALA A 105 -32.74 -20.43 29.88
N LEU A 106 -31.99 -19.77 28.98
CA LEU A 106 -30.53 -19.86 28.94
C LEU A 106 -29.87 -19.41 30.25
N ARG A 107 -30.42 -18.39 30.92
CA ARG A 107 -29.92 -17.91 32.22
C ARG A 107 -30.17 -18.88 33.37
N HIS A 108 -31.23 -19.69 33.30
CA HIS A 108 -31.50 -20.77 34.26
C HIS A 108 -30.75 -22.07 33.96
N LEU A 109 -30.54 -22.41 32.69
CA LEU A 109 -29.85 -23.64 32.27
C LEU A 109 -28.31 -23.54 32.39
N ALA A 110 -27.75 -22.33 32.41
CA ALA A 110 -26.31 -22.10 32.57
C ALA A 110 -26.02 -20.88 33.48
N PRO A 111 -26.35 -20.95 34.79
CA PRO A 111 -26.32 -19.79 35.69
C PRO A 111 -24.95 -19.12 35.83
N ASN A 112 -23.86 -19.88 35.63
CA ASN A 112 -22.49 -19.40 35.81
C ASN A 112 -21.81 -18.95 34.49
N ARG A 113 -22.47 -19.05 33.33
CA ARG A 113 -21.85 -18.74 32.02
C ARG A 113 -21.55 -17.25 31.81
N TYR A 114 -22.14 -16.38 32.63
CA TYR A 114 -21.95 -14.93 32.61
C TYR A 114 -21.47 -14.37 33.95
N GLN A 115 -21.01 -15.22 34.87
CA GLN A 115 -20.22 -14.74 36.00
C GLN A 115 -18.86 -14.29 35.43
N PRO A 116 -18.34 -13.10 35.80
CA PRO A 116 -16.91 -12.84 35.61
C PRO A 116 -16.14 -13.94 36.36
N PRO A 117 -15.02 -14.44 35.82
CA PRO A 117 -14.31 -15.54 36.44
C PRO A 117 -14.01 -15.21 37.90
N GLU A 118 -14.36 -16.13 38.81
CA GLU A 118 -13.98 -16.00 40.22
C GLU A 118 -12.47 -15.75 40.27
N LYS A 119 -12.04 -14.81 41.11
CA LYS A 119 -10.62 -14.55 41.33
C LYS A 119 -9.96 -15.87 41.70
N MET A 120 -9.08 -16.35 40.80
CA MET A 120 -8.30 -17.56 41.05
C MET A 120 -7.62 -17.42 42.42
N PRO A 121 -7.64 -18.47 43.26
CA PRO A 121 -6.94 -18.42 44.54
C PRO A 121 -5.47 -18.09 44.30
N ALA A 122 -4.96 -17.09 45.03
CA ALA A 122 -3.58 -16.63 44.91
C ALA A 122 -2.63 -17.79 45.24
N GLY A 123 -2.07 -18.41 44.20
CA GLY A 123 -1.30 -19.66 44.32
C GLY A 123 -1.41 -20.56 43.08
N ALA A 124 -2.51 -20.46 42.32
CA ALA A 124 -2.56 -21.05 40.97
C ALA A 124 -1.75 -20.17 40.02
N ALA A 125 -0.45 -20.40 39.95
CA ALA A 125 0.41 -19.82 38.93
C ALA A 125 -0.12 -20.26 37.56
N ALA A 126 -0.79 -19.33 36.86
CA ALA A 126 -0.81 -19.37 35.41
C ALA A 126 0.66 -19.53 35.00
N ALA A 127 0.95 -20.57 34.20
CA ALA A 127 2.30 -20.79 33.70
C ALA A 127 2.75 -19.47 33.08
N ALA A 128 3.71 -18.80 33.73
CA ALA A 128 4.09 -17.46 33.33
C ALA A 128 4.44 -17.54 31.84
N GLN A 129 3.75 -16.77 30.99
CA GLN A 129 4.30 -16.52 29.67
C GLN A 129 5.71 -16.05 29.92
N ALA A 130 6.70 -16.82 29.46
CA ALA A 130 8.10 -16.51 29.70
C ALA A 130 8.29 -15.09 29.19
N ALA A 131 8.48 -14.13 30.09
CA ALA A 131 8.67 -12.75 29.69
C ALA A 131 10.04 -12.71 29.02
N CYS A 132 10.07 -12.35 27.75
CA CYS A 132 11.34 -12.12 27.07
C CYS A 132 12.05 -10.96 27.74
N ASP A 133 13.36 -11.10 27.94
CA ASP A 133 14.19 -10.06 28.59
C ASP A 133 14.13 -8.72 27.83
N ASN A 134 13.83 -8.78 26.53
CA ASN A 134 13.66 -7.64 25.63
C ASN A 134 12.30 -7.67 24.92
N ALA A 135 11.82 -6.50 24.49
CA ALA A 135 10.65 -6.39 23.63
C ALA A 135 10.89 -7.07 22.28
N CYS A 136 9.99 -7.97 21.90
CA CYS A 136 10.02 -8.64 20.61
C CYS A 136 9.52 -7.74 19.48
N TRP A 137 10.03 -7.97 18.27
CA TRP A 137 9.57 -7.30 17.06
C TRP A 137 8.14 -7.73 16.70
N HIS A 138 7.45 -6.90 15.93
CA HIS A 138 6.16 -7.26 15.36
C HIS A 138 6.27 -8.50 14.45
N GLY A 139 5.50 -9.54 14.76
CA GLY A 139 5.57 -10.87 14.13
C GLY A 139 6.48 -11.88 14.85
N GLU A 140 7.13 -11.51 15.94
CA GLU A 140 7.81 -12.46 16.84
C GLU A 140 6.91 -12.89 18.01
N SER A 141 7.10 -14.11 18.49
CA SER A 141 6.51 -14.61 19.74
C SER A 141 7.62 -14.88 20.76
N CYS A 142 7.35 -14.69 22.05
CA CYS A 142 8.32 -15.06 23.07
C CYS A 142 8.25 -16.56 23.35
N GLN A 143 9.34 -17.28 23.09
CA GLN A 143 9.49 -18.71 23.31
C GLN A 143 10.75 -18.96 24.15
N MET A 144 10.58 -19.56 25.34
CA MET A 144 11.69 -19.88 26.25
C MET A 144 12.58 -18.66 26.59
N GLY A 145 11.98 -17.47 26.77
CA GLY A 145 12.69 -16.22 27.07
C GLY A 145 13.37 -15.55 25.85
N ARG A 146 13.26 -16.12 24.65
CA ARG A 146 13.80 -15.56 23.41
C ARG A 146 12.68 -15.16 22.47
N CYS A 147 12.87 -14.03 21.77
CA CYS A 147 11.96 -13.63 20.70
C CYS A 147 12.24 -14.49 19.47
N VAL A 148 11.21 -15.20 19.00
CA VAL A 148 11.29 -16.10 17.83
C VAL A 148 10.28 -15.63 16.80
N TRP A 149 10.78 -15.22 15.63
CA TRP A 149 9.92 -14.83 14.51
C TRP A 149 9.04 -15.99 14.06
N GLN A 150 7.75 -15.73 13.88
CA GLN A 150 6.79 -16.70 13.38
C GLN A 150 6.57 -16.41 11.89
N PRO A 151 6.95 -17.32 10.96
CA PRO A 151 6.60 -17.17 9.57
C PRO A 151 5.08 -17.14 9.38
N PRO A 152 4.57 -16.47 8.33
CA PRO A 152 3.19 -16.67 7.89
C PRO A 152 2.91 -18.16 7.65
N ASN A 153 1.65 -18.58 7.76
CA ASN A 153 1.29 -19.95 7.40
C ASN A 153 1.48 -20.17 5.88
N ASP A 154 1.77 -21.42 5.51
CA ASP A 154 1.84 -21.90 4.12
C ASP A 154 2.88 -21.24 3.20
N VAL A 155 3.87 -20.54 3.75
CA VAL A 155 5.05 -20.07 3.00
C VAL A 155 6.20 -21.09 2.98
N GLY A 156 7.13 -20.90 2.07
CA GLY A 156 8.39 -21.61 1.95
C GLY A 156 9.33 -20.90 0.98
N HIS A 157 10.17 -21.67 0.29
CA HIS A 157 11.10 -21.23 -0.73
C HIS A 157 11.03 -22.15 -1.96
N VAL A 158 11.82 -21.86 -3.00
CA VAL A 158 11.95 -22.70 -4.20
C VAL A 158 12.79 -23.94 -3.88
N GLU A 159 12.27 -25.12 -4.20
CA GLU A 159 12.96 -26.39 -3.92
C GLU A 159 13.92 -26.77 -5.07
N SER A 160 15.19 -26.99 -4.75
CA SER A 160 16.20 -27.38 -5.73
C SER A 160 16.15 -28.88 -6.09
N PRO A 161 16.27 -29.27 -7.37
CA PRO A 161 15.95 -28.50 -8.57
C PRO A 161 15.24 -29.34 -9.64
N GLU A 162 13.90 -29.25 -9.78
CA GLU A 162 13.18 -29.97 -10.86
C GLU A 162 12.23 -29.14 -11.74
N SER A 163 11.90 -27.88 -11.42
CA SER A 163 10.90 -27.11 -12.20
C SER A 163 11.37 -25.71 -12.65
N LEU A 164 12.33 -25.66 -13.59
CA LEU A 164 12.52 -24.48 -14.46
C LEU A 164 11.61 -24.58 -15.71
N SER A 165 10.63 -23.69 -15.81
CA SER A 165 9.76 -23.54 -16.99
C SER A 165 10.15 -22.31 -17.81
N GLY A 166 10.18 -22.43 -19.15
CA GLY A 166 10.54 -21.36 -20.09
C GLY A 166 11.81 -21.65 -20.91
N PRO A 167 12.38 -20.64 -21.61
CA PRO A 167 11.94 -19.24 -21.65
C PRO A 167 10.57 -19.08 -22.32
N PHE A 168 9.76 -18.19 -21.78
CA PHE A 168 8.52 -17.71 -22.37
C PHE A 168 8.75 -16.33 -23.00
N GLU A 169 8.29 -16.13 -24.23
CA GLU A 169 8.34 -14.81 -24.88
C GLU A 169 7.31 -13.88 -24.23
N LEU A 170 7.75 -12.65 -23.94
CA LEU A 170 6.94 -11.59 -23.36
C LEU A 170 6.65 -10.51 -24.42
N PRO A 171 5.54 -9.76 -24.27
CA PRO A 171 5.25 -8.63 -25.16
C PRO A 171 6.44 -7.64 -25.23
N SER A 172 6.70 -7.10 -26.42
CA SER A 172 7.76 -6.11 -26.62
C SER A 172 7.53 -4.84 -25.78
N ASP A 173 6.28 -4.51 -25.50
CA ASP A 173 5.81 -3.39 -24.69
C ASP A 173 5.63 -3.71 -23.20
N MET A 174 6.08 -4.89 -22.73
CA MET A 174 6.06 -5.27 -21.31
C MET A 174 6.86 -4.27 -20.45
N VAL A 175 6.29 -3.86 -19.32
CA VAL A 175 6.92 -2.99 -18.32
C VAL A 175 7.32 -3.79 -17.07
N ASP A 176 6.42 -4.59 -16.50
CA ASP A 176 6.65 -5.35 -15.27
C ASP A 176 5.95 -6.72 -15.31
N VAL A 177 6.38 -7.61 -14.42
CA VAL A 177 5.86 -8.98 -14.33
C VAL A 177 5.74 -9.35 -12.86
N LEU A 178 4.63 -9.96 -12.45
CA LEU A 178 4.35 -10.30 -11.05
C LEU A 178 3.67 -11.69 -10.98
N PRO A 179 4.27 -12.71 -10.32
CA PRO A 179 3.55 -13.94 -10.00
C PRO A 179 2.34 -13.66 -9.11
N LEU A 180 1.20 -14.26 -9.44
CA LEU A 180 -0.03 -14.15 -8.66
C LEU A 180 -0.19 -15.31 -7.68
N ASP A 181 0.21 -16.49 -8.15
CA ASP A 181 0.18 -17.81 -7.51
C ASP A 181 1.09 -18.78 -8.29
N ALA A 182 1.15 -20.05 -7.88
CA ALA A 182 2.01 -21.07 -8.48
C ALA A 182 1.73 -21.36 -9.98
N GLU A 183 0.55 -21.07 -10.52
CA GLU A 183 0.17 -21.38 -11.92
C GLU A 183 -0.07 -20.14 -12.80
N ARG A 184 0.00 -18.92 -12.25
CA ARG A 184 -0.29 -17.69 -12.99
C ARG A 184 0.68 -16.55 -12.65
N TYR A 185 1.09 -15.81 -13.67
CA TYR A 185 1.77 -14.53 -13.52
C TYR A 185 1.10 -13.43 -14.35
N ALA A 186 1.08 -12.22 -13.81
CA ALA A 186 0.63 -11.01 -14.48
C ALA A 186 1.81 -10.34 -15.22
N VAL A 187 1.53 -9.74 -16.37
CA VAL A 187 2.47 -8.94 -17.17
C VAL A 187 1.77 -7.62 -17.50
N SER A 188 2.32 -6.51 -17.05
CA SER A 188 1.83 -5.18 -17.39
C SER A 188 2.40 -4.72 -18.74
N ASN A 189 1.54 -4.12 -19.56
CA ASN A 189 1.95 -3.55 -20.84
C ASN A 189 1.02 -2.38 -21.25
N LEU A 190 1.20 -1.81 -22.45
CA LEU A 190 0.43 -0.65 -22.88
C LEU A 190 -1.07 -0.98 -23.06
N GLN A 191 -1.38 -2.22 -23.45
CA GLN A 191 -2.75 -2.69 -23.68
C GLN A 191 -3.53 -3.00 -22.41
N GLY A 192 -2.86 -3.23 -21.27
CA GLY A 192 -3.51 -3.65 -20.04
C GLY A 192 -2.61 -4.52 -19.17
N ILE A 193 -3.23 -5.47 -18.47
CA ILE A 193 -2.52 -6.47 -17.68
C ILE A 193 -2.87 -7.86 -18.22
N ARG A 194 -1.87 -8.54 -18.78
CA ARG A 194 -1.98 -9.89 -19.34
C ARG A 194 -1.70 -10.90 -18.24
N ILE A 195 -2.61 -11.83 -18.00
CA ILE A 195 -2.38 -12.97 -17.12
C ILE A 195 -1.96 -14.15 -17.98
N ALA A 196 -0.78 -14.71 -17.69
CA ALA A 196 -0.21 -15.84 -18.39
C ALA A 196 -0.07 -17.05 -17.47
N ASN A 197 -0.11 -18.25 -18.06
CA ASN A 197 0.11 -19.50 -17.35
C ASN A 197 1.60 -19.69 -17.03
N ALA A 198 1.92 -19.97 -15.76
CA ALA A 198 3.30 -20.07 -15.29
C ALA A 198 4.04 -21.34 -15.76
N ARG A 199 3.34 -22.32 -16.31
CA ARG A 199 3.90 -23.58 -16.86
C ARG A 199 4.10 -23.54 -18.38
N THR A 200 3.35 -22.72 -19.12
CA THR A 200 3.39 -22.67 -20.59
C THR A 200 3.67 -21.29 -21.20
N GLY A 201 3.61 -20.21 -20.41
CA GLY A 201 3.68 -18.83 -20.88
C GLY A 201 2.45 -18.36 -21.67
N GLY A 202 1.47 -19.23 -21.91
CA GLY A 202 0.29 -18.94 -22.70
C GLY A 202 -0.62 -17.90 -22.03
N LEU A 203 -1.20 -16.99 -22.82
CA LEU A 203 -2.18 -16.02 -22.35
C LEU A 203 -3.45 -16.72 -21.85
N LEU A 204 -3.84 -16.43 -20.61
CA LEU A 204 -5.09 -16.89 -19.99
C LEU A 204 -6.19 -15.82 -20.06
N THR A 205 -5.86 -14.57 -19.74
CA THR A 205 -6.80 -13.43 -19.85
C THR A 205 -6.04 -12.10 -20.02
N LEU A 206 -6.71 -11.07 -20.51
CA LEU A 206 -6.21 -9.70 -20.63
C LEU A 206 -7.21 -8.76 -19.93
N VAL A 207 -6.75 -8.07 -18.91
CA VAL A 207 -7.48 -6.98 -18.26
C VAL A 207 -7.18 -5.68 -19.00
N SER A 208 -7.94 -5.42 -20.07
CA SER A 208 -7.81 -4.22 -20.91
C SER A 208 -8.35 -2.94 -20.28
N GLU A 209 -9.11 -3.06 -19.18
CA GLU A 209 -9.62 -1.94 -18.39
C GLU A 209 -8.53 -1.21 -17.58
N ALA A 210 -7.30 -1.75 -17.56
CA ALA A 210 -6.13 -1.20 -16.87
C ALA A 210 -5.02 -0.76 -17.86
N PRO A 211 -5.31 0.07 -18.89
CA PRO A 211 -4.34 0.42 -19.94
C PRO A 211 -3.16 1.23 -19.38
N HIS A 212 -2.01 1.12 -20.06
CA HIS A 212 -0.74 1.72 -19.64
C HIS A 212 -0.33 1.33 -18.21
N ALA A 213 -0.61 0.09 -17.80
CA ALA A 213 -0.10 -0.45 -16.56
C ALA A 213 1.43 -0.50 -16.59
N GLN A 214 2.06 -0.08 -15.49
CA GLN A 214 3.50 0.02 -15.31
C GLN A 214 3.96 -0.98 -14.26
N GLN A 215 4.15 -0.56 -13.01
CA GLN A 215 4.67 -1.40 -11.92
C GLN A 215 3.53 -2.20 -11.29
N LEU A 216 3.77 -3.46 -10.91
CA LEU A 216 2.80 -4.37 -10.31
C LEU A 216 3.19 -4.74 -8.88
N HIS A 217 2.31 -4.45 -7.92
CA HIS A 217 2.50 -4.75 -6.50
C HIS A 217 1.38 -5.64 -5.96
N ARG A 218 1.71 -6.72 -5.26
CA ARG A 218 0.70 -7.59 -4.63
C ARG A 218 0.44 -7.17 -3.19
N VAL A 219 -0.83 -6.99 -2.83
CA VAL A 219 -1.27 -6.51 -1.51
C VAL A 219 -2.45 -7.35 -1.04
N GLY A 220 -2.21 -8.33 -0.17
CA GLY A 220 -3.24 -9.26 0.28
C GLY A 220 -3.82 -10.09 -0.87
N SER A 221 -5.12 -9.95 -1.15
CA SER A 221 -5.82 -10.56 -2.30
C SER A 221 -5.83 -9.68 -3.56
N ALA A 222 -5.29 -8.46 -3.49
CA ALA A 222 -5.31 -7.50 -4.58
C ALA A 222 -3.94 -7.35 -5.27
N VAL A 223 -3.97 -6.90 -6.53
CA VAL A 223 -2.80 -6.38 -7.25
C VAL A 223 -3.03 -4.91 -7.55
N TYR A 224 -2.09 -4.09 -7.12
CA TYR A 224 -2.01 -2.67 -7.40
C TYR A 224 -1.11 -2.47 -8.62
N ALA A 225 -1.66 -1.89 -9.68
CA ALA A 225 -0.91 -1.56 -10.89
C ALA A 225 -0.82 -0.04 -11.04
N SER A 226 0.39 0.49 -11.07
CA SER A 226 0.59 1.92 -11.36
C SER A 226 0.33 2.21 -12.83
N SER A 227 -0.07 3.44 -13.14
CA SER A 227 -0.09 4.01 -14.47
C SER A 227 0.11 5.53 -14.35
N PRO A 228 0.43 6.26 -15.43
CA PRO A 228 0.92 7.64 -15.33
C PRO A 228 0.11 8.62 -14.47
N HIS A 229 -1.20 8.42 -14.31
CA HIS A 229 -2.08 9.28 -13.49
C HIS A 229 -3.03 8.52 -12.55
N ARG A 230 -2.96 7.19 -12.52
CA ARG A 230 -3.96 6.33 -11.87
C ARG A 230 -3.31 5.11 -11.24
N VAL A 231 -3.97 4.56 -10.24
CA VAL A 231 -3.66 3.22 -9.72
C VAL A 231 -4.86 2.33 -9.96
N TYR A 232 -4.66 1.25 -10.72
CA TYR A 232 -5.65 0.21 -10.91
C TYR A 232 -5.50 -0.82 -9.79
N VAL A 233 -6.63 -1.27 -9.23
CA VAL A 233 -6.67 -2.34 -8.23
C VAL A 233 -7.42 -3.52 -8.83
N LEU A 234 -6.75 -4.66 -8.92
CA LEU A 234 -7.25 -5.89 -9.50
C LEU A 234 -7.40 -6.96 -8.43
N ASP A 235 -8.36 -7.87 -8.61
CA ASP A 235 -8.47 -9.09 -7.81
C ASP A 235 -7.44 -10.11 -8.32
N ALA A 236 -6.54 -10.58 -7.46
CA ALA A 236 -5.49 -11.52 -7.85
C ALA A 236 -6.05 -12.92 -8.16
N ALA A 237 -7.12 -13.35 -7.48
CA ALA A 237 -7.74 -14.66 -7.69
C ALA A 237 -8.60 -14.65 -8.96
N GLN A 238 -9.47 -13.64 -9.10
CA GLN A 238 -10.44 -13.53 -10.19
C GLN A 238 -9.87 -12.87 -11.46
N SER A 239 -8.68 -12.27 -11.39
CA SER A 239 -7.99 -11.62 -12.53
C SER A 239 -8.86 -10.58 -13.25
N ARG A 240 -9.55 -9.74 -12.48
CA ARG A 240 -10.41 -8.65 -13.00
C ARG A 240 -10.14 -7.34 -12.26
N LEU A 241 -10.50 -6.22 -12.89
CA LEU A 241 -10.47 -4.92 -12.23
C LEU A 241 -11.50 -4.88 -11.08
N LEU A 242 -11.08 -4.37 -9.93
CA LEU A 242 -11.93 -4.04 -8.79
C LEU A 242 -12.22 -2.53 -8.75
N LYS A 243 -11.20 -1.69 -8.99
CA LYS A 243 -11.29 -0.24 -8.83
C LYS A 243 -10.21 0.49 -9.60
N THR A 244 -10.51 1.72 -10.02
CA THR A 244 -9.54 2.69 -10.52
C THR A 244 -9.47 3.86 -9.52
N ILE A 245 -8.25 4.24 -9.13
CA ILE A 245 -7.99 5.35 -8.22
C ILE A 245 -7.34 6.47 -9.02
N GLU A 246 -8.07 7.55 -9.23
CA GLU A 246 -7.55 8.78 -9.85
C GLU A 246 -6.79 9.59 -8.80
N LEU A 247 -5.51 9.91 -9.06
CA LEU A 247 -4.69 10.67 -8.10
C LEU A 247 -4.48 12.14 -8.51
N GLY A 248 -4.88 12.51 -9.74
CA GLY A 248 -4.85 13.90 -10.23
C GLY A 248 -3.45 14.49 -10.41
N ALA A 249 -2.41 13.65 -10.43
CA ALA A 249 -1.01 14.03 -10.59
C ALA A 249 -0.25 12.92 -11.33
N THR A 250 1.03 13.13 -11.65
CA THR A 250 1.87 12.04 -12.16
C THR A 250 2.19 11.04 -11.06
N VAL A 251 2.03 9.75 -11.33
CA VAL A 251 2.46 8.64 -10.47
C VAL A 251 3.87 8.22 -10.89
N ASP A 252 4.75 8.05 -9.92
CA ASP A 252 6.15 7.63 -10.12
C ASP A 252 6.40 6.20 -9.62
N ASP A 253 6.19 5.97 -8.32
CA ASP A 253 6.51 4.73 -7.62
C ASP A 253 5.50 4.45 -6.51
N LEU A 254 5.27 3.16 -6.22
CA LEU A 254 4.36 2.66 -5.18
C LEU A 254 5.17 1.93 -4.11
N THR A 255 5.04 2.36 -2.84
CA THR A 255 5.66 1.69 -1.70
C THR A 255 4.60 1.01 -0.85
N VAL A 256 4.68 -0.31 -0.69
CA VAL A 256 3.78 -1.10 0.15
C VAL A 256 4.46 -1.36 1.49
N GLY A 257 3.80 -1.03 2.61
CA GLY A 257 4.26 -1.46 3.94
C GLY A 257 4.04 -2.96 4.15
N ALA A 258 4.89 -3.63 4.92
CA ALA A 258 4.90 -5.10 4.95
C ALA A 258 3.61 -5.78 5.48
N SER A 259 2.74 -5.04 6.20
CA SER A 259 1.39 -5.52 6.58
C SER A 259 0.37 -5.45 5.44
N GLY A 260 0.70 -4.78 4.35
CA GLY A 260 -0.21 -4.49 3.25
C GLY A 260 -1.37 -3.56 3.62
N GLN A 261 -1.38 -2.90 4.78
CA GLN A 261 -2.49 -2.02 5.20
C GLN A 261 -2.48 -0.63 4.54
N ARG A 262 -1.32 -0.20 4.03
CA ARG A 262 -1.12 1.10 3.39
C ARG A 262 -0.22 0.94 2.16
N VAL A 263 -0.62 1.59 1.07
CA VAL A 263 0.22 1.81 -0.11
C VAL A 263 0.47 3.31 -0.20
N LEU A 264 1.74 3.71 -0.19
CA LEU A 264 2.13 5.07 -0.52
C LEU A 264 2.33 5.21 -2.02
N VAL A 265 1.88 6.32 -2.58
CA VAL A 265 2.08 6.66 -3.99
C VAL A 265 2.86 7.96 -4.08
N SER A 266 4.02 7.89 -4.74
CA SER A 266 4.88 9.04 -4.99
C SER A 266 4.28 9.88 -6.12
N LEU A 267 3.96 11.15 -5.82
CA LEU A 267 3.35 12.09 -6.75
C LEU A 267 4.30 13.29 -6.98
N PRO A 268 5.40 13.13 -7.73
CA PRO A 268 6.41 14.18 -7.87
C PRO A 268 5.85 15.46 -8.49
N GLY A 269 4.91 15.36 -9.45
CA GLY A 269 4.25 16.52 -10.05
C GLY A 269 3.38 17.33 -9.07
N ALA A 270 2.90 16.70 -7.99
CA ALA A 270 2.17 17.35 -6.90
C ALA A 270 3.03 17.64 -5.66
N ARG A 271 4.33 17.30 -5.70
CA ARG A 271 5.27 17.42 -4.56
C ARG A 271 4.73 16.76 -3.29
N ALA A 272 4.13 15.58 -3.50
CA ALA A 272 3.31 14.94 -2.50
C ALA A 272 3.49 13.41 -2.48
N VAL A 273 3.07 12.82 -1.36
CA VAL A 273 2.84 11.38 -1.23
C VAL A 273 1.37 11.18 -0.88
N ALA A 274 0.64 10.46 -1.74
CA ALA A 274 -0.72 10.02 -1.44
C ALA A 274 -0.67 8.71 -0.65
N VAL A 275 -1.59 8.55 0.30
CA VAL A 275 -1.76 7.34 1.11
C VAL A 275 -3.03 6.66 0.67
N ILE A 276 -2.92 5.42 0.19
CA ILE A 276 -4.05 4.56 -0.13
C ILE A 276 -4.24 3.55 0.99
N ALA A 277 -5.45 3.52 1.56
CA ALA A 277 -5.88 2.44 2.44
C ALA A 277 -6.39 1.25 1.61
N THR A 278 -6.02 0.04 2.03
CA THR A 278 -6.09 -1.17 1.19
C THR A 278 -7.28 -2.06 1.50
N ASP A 279 -7.98 -1.77 2.59
CA ASP A 279 -9.24 -2.35 3.05
C ASP A 279 -10.45 -1.87 2.22
N TYR A 280 -10.41 -0.65 1.67
CA TYR A 280 -11.42 -0.11 0.74
C TYR A 280 -10.84 0.53 -0.53
N HIS A 281 -9.54 0.34 -0.76
CA HIS A 281 -8.82 0.76 -1.97
C HIS A 281 -9.05 2.24 -2.33
N ALA A 282 -8.82 3.17 -1.42
CA ALA A 282 -9.01 4.61 -1.68
C ALA A 282 -7.88 5.46 -1.10
N GLU A 283 -7.62 6.61 -1.73
CA GLU A 283 -6.79 7.66 -1.14
C GLU A 283 -7.48 8.19 0.13
N VAL A 284 -6.75 8.21 1.25
CA VAL A 284 -7.24 8.65 2.57
C VAL A 284 -6.54 9.91 3.07
N ALA A 285 -5.34 10.17 2.59
CA ALA A 285 -4.53 11.32 2.97
C ALA A 285 -3.54 11.67 1.85
N ARG A 286 -3.16 12.95 1.78
CA ARG A 286 -2.12 13.46 0.89
C ARG A 286 -1.17 14.34 1.67
N PHE A 287 0.10 13.96 1.69
CA PHE A 287 1.16 14.68 2.37
C PHE A 287 1.92 15.54 1.38
N PHE A 288 2.04 16.84 1.64
CA PHE A 288 2.77 17.78 0.80
C PHE A 288 4.11 18.13 1.45
N PHE A 289 5.16 18.22 0.63
CA PHE A 289 6.54 18.40 1.09
C PHE A 289 7.13 19.75 0.63
N GLY A 290 6.27 20.76 0.52
CA GLY A 290 6.63 22.12 0.12
C GLY A 290 7.07 22.19 -1.34
N ASP A 291 8.29 22.67 -1.58
CA ASP A 291 8.87 22.77 -2.93
C ASP A 291 9.62 21.50 -3.39
N ASP A 292 9.82 20.53 -2.51
CA ASP A 292 10.53 19.29 -2.83
C ASP A 292 9.68 18.30 -3.63
N HIS A 293 10.24 17.84 -4.75
CA HIS A 293 9.77 16.59 -5.35
C HIS A 293 10.19 15.44 -4.43
N VAL A 294 9.27 14.55 -4.10
CA VAL A 294 9.51 13.48 -3.13
C VAL A 294 9.09 12.11 -3.67
N ARG A 295 9.81 11.08 -3.26
CA ARG A 295 9.50 9.68 -3.55
C ARG A 295 9.50 8.87 -2.26
N ALA A 296 8.40 8.18 -1.97
CA ALA A 296 8.31 7.27 -0.83
C ALA A 296 9.38 6.17 -1.00
N VAL A 297 10.09 5.85 0.08
CA VAL A 297 11.16 4.85 0.06
C VAL A 297 10.80 3.66 0.93
N ALA A 298 10.20 3.89 2.10
CA ALA A 298 9.82 2.80 2.99
C ALA A 298 8.63 3.16 3.88
N VAL A 299 7.84 2.14 4.23
CA VAL A 299 6.73 2.17 5.19
C VAL A 299 6.92 1.01 6.15
N ASP A 300 6.68 1.24 7.44
CA ASP A 300 6.76 0.19 8.44
C ASP A 300 5.53 -0.74 8.43
N ASP A 301 5.63 -1.89 9.09
CA ASP A 301 4.53 -2.83 9.26
C ASP A 301 3.26 -2.18 9.81
N THR A 302 3.37 -1.22 10.72
CA THR A 302 2.19 -0.62 11.37
C THR A 302 1.47 0.40 10.50
N GLY A 303 2.11 0.91 9.44
CA GLY A 303 1.61 2.04 8.65
C GLY A 303 1.65 3.38 9.39
N THR A 304 2.33 3.49 10.54
CA THR A 304 2.47 4.71 11.36
C THR A 304 3.84 5.39 11.19
N ARG A 305 4.71 4.81 10.36
CA ARG A 305 6.02 5.36 10.03
C ARG A 305 6.32 5.18 8.55
N ALA A 306 6.56 6.30 7.88
CA ALA A 306 7.08 6.31 6.52
C ALA A 306 8.31 7.21 6.41
N LEU A 307 9.16 6.89 5.43
CA LEU A 307 10.30 7.67 5.00
C LEU A 307 10.19 7.95 3.51
N THR A 308 10.41 9.21 3.14
CA THR A 308 10.48 9.66 1.75
C THR A 308 11.73 10.50 1.53
N THR A 309 12.24 10.56 0.30
CA THR A 309 13.47 11.31 -0.06
C THR A 309 13.14 12.33 -1.15
N ASN A 310 13.82 13.48 -1.14
CA ASN A 310 13.85 14.41 -2.28
C ASN A 310 15.05 14.19 -3.23
N GLY A 311 15.94 13.25 -2.90
CA GLY A 311 17.09 12.92 -3.74
C GLY A 311 16.71 12.03 -4.93
N HIS A 312 17.36 12.24 -6.07
CA HIS A 312 17.29 11.33 -7.22
C HIS A 312 18.02 10.03 -6.87
N ILE A 313 17.35 8.86 -6.81
CA ILE A 313 18.08 7.59 -6.66
C ILE A 313 19.14 7.50 -7.76
N PRO A 314 20.42 7.27 -7.45
CA PRO A 314 21.42 7.01 -8.47
C PRO A 314 21.03 5.76 -9.29
N LEU A 315 21.04 5.85 -10.62
CA LEU A 315 20.69 4.71 -11.49
C LEU A 315 21.55 3.48 -11.15
N PRO A 316 21.00 2.25 -11.05
CA PRO A 316 21.76 1.07 -10.66
C PRO A 316 23.01 0.84 -11.53
N GLY A 317 24.13 0.53 -10.89
CA GLY A 317 25.44 0.31 -11.53
C GLY A 317 26.16 1.57 -12.01
N VAL A 318 25.49 2.73 -12.03
CA VAL A 318 26.12 4.03 -12.33
C VAL A 318 26.76 4.56 -11.04
N GLU A 319 28.05 4.91 -11.11
CA GLU A 319 28.71 5.65 -10.04
C GLU A 319 28.12 7.07 -9.97
N ALA A 320 27.85 7.54 -8.75
CA ALA A 320 27.27 8.85 -8.47
C ALA A 320 28.29 9.98 -8.71
N ALA A 321 28.69 10.17 -9.96
CA ALA A 321 29.73 11.09 -10.38
C ALA A 321 29.18 12.48 -10.73
N GLY A 322 29.05 13.35 -9.72
CA GLY A 322 28.86 14.79 -9.95
C GLY A 322 28.27 15.57 -8.78
N GLU A 323 28.55 16.88 -8.76
CA GLU A 323 27.98 17.87 -7.82
C GLU A 323 26.44 17.96 -7.87
N GLY A 324 25.81 17.35 -8.87
CA GLY A 324 24.36 17.21 -8.99
C GLY A 324 23.72 16.29 -7.94
N VAL A 325 24.49 15.41 -7.29
CA VAL A 325 23.99 14.59 -6.17
C VAL A 325 24.04 15.42 -4.88
N ARG A 326 23.15 16.42 -4.82
CA ARG A 326 22.92 17.20 -3.61
C ARG A 326 22.46 16.27 -2.49
N PHE A 327 22.86 16.57 -1.25
CA PHE A 327 22.47 15.80 -0.08
C PHE A 327 20.95 15.61 -0.02
N GLY A 328 20.49 14.38 -0.27
CA GLY A 328 19.08 14.02 -0.12
C GLY A 328 18.60 14.34 1.30
N ALA A 329 17.53 15.12 1.36
CA ALA A 329 16.72 15.30 2.55
C ALA A 329 15.80 14.08 2.67
N MET A 330 15.98 13.30 3.74
CA MET A 330 15.04 12.25 4.11
C MET A 330 13.99 12.84 5.05
N TYR A 331 12.73 12.59 4.75
CA TYR A 331 11.57 13.12 5.45
C TYR A 331 10.83 12.00 6.18
N ALA A 332 10.70 12.13 7.49
CA ALA A 332 9.89 11.23 8.31
C ALA A 332 8.49 11.81 8.56
N PHE A 333 7.47 10.96 8.38
CA PHE A 333 6.07 11.28 8.64
C PHE A 333 5.29 10.04 9.11
N ASP A 334 4.02 10.22 9.45
CA ASP A 334 3.11 9.19 9.97
C ASP A 334 1.90 9.03 9.03
N PRO A 335 1.82 7.98 8.18
CA PRO A 335 0.69 7.80 7.27
C PRO A 335 -0.67 7.55 7.94
N SER A 336 -0.72 7.33 9.26
CA SER A 336 -1.96 7.06 10.00
C SER A 336 -2.67 8.31 10.53
N ARG A 337 -1.95 9.43 10.65
CA ARG A 337 -2.46 10.72 11.17
C ARG A 337 -2.81 11.67 10.04
N LEU A 338 -3.80 12.55 10.23
CA LEU A 338 -4.18 13.50 9.19
C LEU A 338 -3.02 14.47 8.88
N PRO A 339 -2.83 14.90 7.61
CA PRO A 339 -1.78 15.85 7.24
C PRO A 339 -1.83 17.17 8.04
N SER A 340 -3.03 17.65 8.38
CA SER A 340 -3.26 18.85 9.19
C SER A 340 -2.90 18.69 10.68
N GLU A 341 -2.75 17.45 11.17
CA GLU A 341 -2.44 17.15 12.57
C GLU A 341 -0.94 16.95 12.82
N GLN A 342 -0.10 16.96 11.77
CA GLN A 342 1.33 16.69 11.90
C GLN A 342 2.11 18.00 12.05
N ASP A 343 2.62 18.24 13.25
CA ASP A 343 3.37 19.47 13.65
C ASP A 343 4.41 19.93 12.62
N ARG A 344 5.13 18.97 12.02
CA ARG A 344 5.96 19.09 10.81
C ARG A 344 6.30 17.69 10.29
N VAL A 345 6.39 17.53 8.98
CA VAL A 345 7.27 16.51 8.37
C VAL A 345 8.72 16.85 8.76
N ARG A 346 9.48 15.88 9.27
CA ARG A 346 10.82 16.16 9.84
C ARG A 346 11.94 15.69 8.94
N THR A 347 12.78 16.62 8.52
CA THR A 347 13.96 16.38 7.70
C THR A 347 15.14 15.82 8.50
N ALA A 348 15.80 14.82 7.96
CA ALA A 348 17.11 14.33 8.37
C ALA A 348 18.07 14.35 7.17
N LEU A 349 19.24 14.96 7.33
CA LEU A 349 20.30 15.00 6.31
C LEU A 349 21.09 13.69 6.31
N VAL A 350 20.41 12.58 5.99
CA VAL A 350 21.02 11.24 5.87
C VAL A 350 21.91 11.14 4.63
N GLY A 351 21.62 11.97 3.61
CA GLY A 351 22.08 11.78 2.25
C GLY A 351 21.02 11.04 1.44
N ASN A 352 21.40 10.62 0.25
CA ASN A 352 20.47 10.03 -0.71
C ASN A 352 20.54 8.49 -0.63
N PRO A 353 19.55 7.81 0.00
CA PRO A 353 19.56 6.37 0.06
C PRO A 353 19.24 5.78 -1.32
N VAL A 354 19.88 4.66 -1.65
CA VAL A 354 19.37 3.81 -2.73
C VAL A 354 18.14 3.05 -2.26
N ASP A 355 18.21 2.54 -1.03
CA ASP A 355 17.17 1.71 -0.43
C ASP A 355 17.13 1.91 1.10
N VAL A 356 15.98 1.62 1.72
CA VAL A 356 15.72 1.80 3.16
C VAL A 356 14.87 0.66 3.70
N VAL A 357 15.38 -0.05 4.70
CA VAL A 357 14.65 -1.11 5.40
C VAL A 357 14.10 -0.62 6.74
N MET A 358 12.80 -0.84 6.97
CA MET A 358 12.14 -0.54 8.24
C MET A 358 12.20 -1.74 9.18
N ILE A 359 12.62 -1.54 10.42
CA ILE A 359 12.60 -2.61 11.42
C ILE A 359 11.23 -2.69 12.07
N PRO A 360 10.66 -3.89 12.27
CA PRO A 360 9.39 -4.11 13.00
C PRO A 360 9.48 -3.86 14.52
N ASP A 361 10.36 -2.96 14.98
CA ASP A 361 10.53 -2.52 16.37
C ASP A 361 9.90 -1.13 16.65
N ALA A 362 9.23 -0.54 15.65
CA ALA A 362 8.69 0.83 15.60
C ALA A 362 9.70 1.99 15.79
N ARG A 363 10.99 1.71 16.01
CA ARG A 363 12.02 2.71 16.36
C ARG A 363 13.17 2.78 15.35
N SER A 364 13.70 1.64 14.93
CA SER A 364 14.88 1.55 14.07
C SER A 364 14.52 1.41 12.59
N SER A 365 15.38 1.92 11.72
CA SER A 365 15.41 1.65 10.29
C SER A 365 16.86 1.73 9.82
N TYR A 366 17.16 1.20 8.63
CA TYR A 366 18.51 1.25 8.07
C TYR A 366 18.46 1.77 6.64
N ALA A 367 19.30 2.77 6.35
CA ALA A 367 19.42 3.38 5.03
C ALA A 367 20.72 2.95 4.35
N LEU A 368 20.63 2.57 3.08
CA LEU A 368 21.77 2.12 2.27
C LEU A 368 22.29 3.26 1.41
N ILE A 369 23.54 3.68 1.64
CA ILE A 369 24.15 4.85 1.00
C ILE A 369 25.27 4.39 0.04
N ARG A 370 24.96 4.32 -1.26
CA ARG A 370 25.90 3.83 -2.29
C ARG A 370 27.15 4.69 -2.44
N GLU A 371 27.03 6.02 -2.39
CA GLU A 371 28.16 6.97 -2.48
C GLU A 371 29.28 6.72 -1.47
N LYS A 372 28.97 6.04 -0.36
CA LYS A 372 29.87 5.82 0.78
C LYS A 372 30.12 4.35 1.04
N ASP A 373 29.53 3.44 0.25
CA ASP A 373 29.47 2.00 0.52
C ASP A 373 29.13 1.70 2.00
N THR A 374 28.04 2.30 2.52
CA THR A 374 27.65 2.17 3.95
C THR A 374 26.17 1.91 4.19
N ILE A 375 25.89 1.12 5.23
CA ILE A 375 24.60 1.07 5.92
C ILE A 375 24.63 2.09 7.06
N VAL A 376 23.55 2.86 7.23
CA VAL A 376 23.37 3.85 8.30
C VAL A 376 22.16 3.49 9.15
N ARG A 377 22.36 3.30 10.45
CA ARG A 377 21.26 3.12 11.41
C ARG A 377 20.53 4.45 11.61
N LEU A 378 19.21 4.39 11.52
CA LEU A 378 18.29 5.50 11.68
C LEU A 378 17.35 5.21 12.84
N GLU A 379 17.25 6.16 13.77
CA GLU A 379 16.49 6.02 15.01
C GLU A 379 15.39 7.08 15.11
N ARG A 380 14.13 6.65 15.19
CA ARG A 380 12.98 7.52 15.48
C ARG A 380 13.05 7.99 16.93
N GLN A 381 13.06 9.31 17.11
CA GLN A 381 12.93 10.00 18.38
C GLN A 381 11.45 10.10 18.80
N PRO A 382 11.14 10.29 20.10
CA PRO A 382 9.76 10.52 20.57
C PRO A 382 9.05 11.72 19.90
N SER A 383 9.83 12.68 19.37
CA SER A 383 9.33 13.82 18.61
C SER A 383 8.92 13.49 17.17
N GLY A 384 9.09 12.25 16.71
CA GLY A 384 8.93 11.82 15.33
C GLY A 384 10.13 12.11 14.42
N ALA A 385 11.15 12.84 14.91
CA ALA A 385 12.38 13.08 14.17
C ALA A 385 13.18 11.78 13.98
N VAL A 386 14.00 11.71 12.92
CA VAL A 386 14.91 10.58 12.70
C VAL A 386 16.35 11.04 12.88
N ARG A 387 17.09 10.33 13.73
CA ARG A 387 18.50 10.58 14.06
C ARG A 387 19.38 9.53 13.38
N GLN A 388 20.52 9.94 12.83
CA GLN A 388 21.56 8.99 12.41
C GLN A 388 22.33 8.51 13.65
N GLU A 389 22.55 7.20 13.75
CA GLU A 389 23.34 6.58 14.82
C GLU A 389 24.63 5.98 14.25
N SER A 390 24.80 4.66 14.37
CA SER A 390 25.95 3.92 13.85
C SER A 390 25.94 3.84 12.33
N ARG A 391 27.13 3.63 11.77
CA ARG A 391 27.36 3.38 10.34
C ARG A 391 28.27 2.16 10.22
N LYS A 392 28.07 1.35 9.19
CA LYS A 392 28.89 0.18 8.88
C LYS A 392 29.21 0.17 7.39
N GLY A 393 30.48 -0.05 7.05
CA GLY A 393 30.89 -0.26 5.66
C GLY A 393 30.34 -1.58 5.12
N THR A 394 30.07 -1.61 3.81
CA THR A 394 29.64 -2.78 3.06
C THR A 394 30.48 -2.90 1.78
N CYS A 395 30.21 -3.91 0.95
CA CYS A 395 30.81 -4.09 -0.36
C CYS A 395 30.50 -2.93 -1.34
N ARG A 396 31.30 -2.84 -2.41
CA ARG A 396 31.28 -1.69 -3.34
C ARG A 396 30.01 -1.62 -4.18
N GLN A 397 29.49 -0.40 -4.36
CA GLN A 397 28.22 -0.11 -5.02
C GLN A 397 27.08 -1.00 -4.47
N PRO A 398 26.66 -0.79 -3.22
CA PRO A 398 25.47 -1.45 -2.70
C PRO A 398 24.21 -0.87 -3.37
N GLU A 399 23.28 -1.75 -3.72
CA GLU A 399 22.10 -1.43 -4.55
C GLU A 399 20.77 -1.67 -3.85
N GLU A 400 20.74 -2.50 -2.80
CA GLU A 400 19.51 -3.02 -2.19
C GLU A 400 19.81 -3.55 -0.79
N ILE A 401 18.90 -3.34 0.17
CA ILE A 401 18.96 -3.87 1.53
C ILE A 401 17.61 -4.48 1.94
N ALA A 402 17.56 -5.80 2.07
CA ALA A 402 16.33 -6.52 2.38
C ALA A 402 16.36 -7.16 3.79
N LEU A 403 15.21 -7.16 4.48
CA LEU A 403 15.05 -7.70 5.83
C LEU A 403 14.85 -9.22 5.81
N VAL A 404 15.68 -9.96 6.55
CA VAL A 404 15.41 -11.34 6.94
C VAL A 404 14.95 -11.33 8.39
N ARG A 405 13.64 -11.51 8.61
CA ARG A 405 13.06 -11.52 9.97
C ARG A 405 13.60 -12.68 10.81
N ARG A 406 13.79 -13.86 10.20
CA ARG A 406 14.45 -15.02 10.83
C ARG A 406 15.88 -14.64 11.26
N GLY A 407 16.10 -14.56 12.56
CA GLY A 407 17.41 -14.21 13.13
C GLY A 407 17.82 -12.74 12.94
N ARG A 408 16.87 -11.83 12.68
CA ARG A 408 17.06 -10.37 12.69
C ARG A 408 18.21 -9.89 11.80
N ARG A 409 18.31 -10.40 10.57
CA ARG A 409 19.41 -10.09 9.63
C ARG A 409 18.97 -9.13 8.54
N ALA A 410 19.92 -8.42 7.94
CA ALA A 410 19.76 -7.78 6.64
C ALA A 410 20.66 -8.44 5.61
N ILE A 411 20.24 -8.38 4.35
CA ILE A 411 21.04 -8.79 3.21
C ILE A 411 21.23 -7.60 2.30
N VAL A 412 22.49 -7.29 2.00
CA VAL A 412 22.88 -6.22 1.08
C VAL A 412 23.40 -6.81 -0.21
N ARG A 413 22.85 -6.35 -1.33
CA ARG A 413 23.32 -6.68 -2.67
C ARG A 413 24.32 -5.63 -3.16
N CYS A 414 25.49 -6.07 -3.66
CA CYS A 414 26.51 -5.19 -4.21
C CYS A 414 26.82 -5.49 -5.69
N ASN A 415 26.75 -4.45 -6.52
CA ASN A 415 26.92 -4.56 -7.97
C ASN A 415 28.40 -4.65 -8.38
N ALA A 416 29.18 -3.59 -8.21
CA ALA A 416 30.63 -3.61 -8.48
C ALA A 416 31.44 -4.42 -7.43
N GLY A 417 30.85 -4.68 -6.26
CA GLY A 417 31.37 -5.62 -5.28
C GLY A 417 31.24 -7.09 -5.72
N LYS A 418 30.31 -7.40 -6.64
CA LYS A 418 29.95 -8.77 -7.03
C LYS A 418 29.77 -9.69 -5.81
N ALA A 419 28.95 -9.24 -4.86
CA ALA A 419 28.83 -9.92 -3.59
C ALA A 419 27.43 -9.71 -2.99
N VAL A 420 27.08 -10.65 -2.12
CA VAL A 420 25.98 -10.51 -1.18
C VAL A 420 26.56 -10.51 0.22
N GLU A 421 26.18 -9.54 1.05
CA GLU A 421 26.63 -9.42 2.43
C GLU A 421 25.46 -9.58 3.40
N VAL A 422 25.65 -10.42 4.41
CA VAL A 422 24.66 -10.69 5.45
C VAL A 422 25.10 -9.99 6.74
N PHE A 423 24.25 -9.11 7.26
CA PHE A 423 24.49 -8.32 8.45
C PHE A 423 23.54 -8.72 9.60
N ASP A 424 24.05 -8.72 10.82
CA ASP A 424 23.23 -8.69 12.05
C ASP A 424 22.68 -7.28 12.23
N LEU A 425 21.38 -7.13 12.45
CA LEU A 425 20.72 -5.84 12.67
C LEU A 425 20.60 -5.45 14.15
N GLU A 426 20.95 -6.33 15.09
CA GLU A 426 21.02 -5.94 16.50
C GLU A 426 22.26 -5.06 16.75
N ASN A 427 23.44 -5.53 16.32
CA ASN A 427 24.72 -4.89 16.54
C ASN A 427 25.28 -4.14 15.30
N LEU A 428 24.65 -4.28 14.13
CA LEU A 428 25.12 -3.77 12.83
C LEU A 428 26.51 -4.34 12.45
N GLU A 429 26.65 -5.66 12.54
CA GLU A 429 27.88 -6.39 12.24
C GLU A 429 27.75 -7.27 11.00
N LEU A 430 28.86 -7.45 10.27
CA LEU A 430 28.92 -8.30 9.09
C LEU A 430 29.06 -9.76 9.54
N ILE A 431 28.03 -10.57 9.33
CA ILE A 431 28.04 -12.02 9.62
C ILE A 431 28.80 -12.77 8.52
N LYS A 432 28.51 -12.45 7.25
CA LYS A 432 29.02 -13.18 6.09
C LYS A 432 29.19 -12.27 4.88
N HIS A 433 30.36 -12.34 4.25
CA HIS A 433 30.58 -11.85 2.88
C HIS A 433 30.57 -13.04 1.93
N ILE A 434 29.73 -12.99 0.90
CA ILE A 434 29.51 -14.07 -0.07
C ILE A 434 29.95 -13.55 -1.45
N PRO A 435 31.18 -13.86 -1.89
CA PRO A 435 31.69 -13.40 -3.17
C PRO A 435 31.05 -14.18 -4.32
N LEU A 436 30.74 -13.49 -5.42
CA LEU A 436 30.09 -14.03 -6.61
C LEU A 436 30.96 -13.76 -7.84
N ASN A 437 30.91 -14.67 -8.81
CA ASN A 437 31.67 -14.52 -10.06
C ASN A 437 31.02 -13.53 -11.05
N ALA A 438 29.77 -13.16 -10.80
CA ALA A 438 28.93 -12.28 -11.62
C ALA A 438 28.41 -11.09 -10.81
N ARG A 439 27.91 -10.07 -11.51
CA ARG A 439 27.11 -9.00 -10.88
C ARG A 439 25.75 -9.56 -10.50
N VAL A 440 25.14 -9.00 -9.45
CA VAL A 440 23.75 -9.30 -9.09
C VAL A 440 22.87 -8.17 -9.62
N ALA A 441 22.00 -8.46 -10.58
CA ALA A 441 21.10 -7.47 -11.18
C ALA A 441 19.94 -7.12 -10.26
N ASP A 442 19.37 -8.11 -9.59
CA ASP A 442 18.20 -8.03 -8.72
C ASP A 442 18.22 -9.21 -7.73
N MET A 443 17.52 -9.06 -6.62
CA MET A 443 17.45 -10.05 -5.53
C MET A 443 16.02 -10.18 -5.01
N ALA A 444 15.66 -11.36 -4.51
CA ALA A 444 14.39 -11.55 -3.81
C ALA A 444 14.58 -12.55 -2.65
N ILE A 445 14.13 -12.17 -1.45
CA ILE A 445 14.18 -13.04 -0.26
C ILE A 445 12.86 -13.79 -0.13
N THR A 446 12.92 -15.11 0.09
CA THR A 446 11.73 -15.94 0.26
C THR A 446 10.97 -15.58 1.55
N PRO A 447 9.62 -15.68 1.58
CA PRO A 447 8.83 -15.17 2.69
C PRO A 447 9.03 -15.92 4.01
N ASP A 448 9.63 -17.12 3.98
CA ASP A 448 10.10 -17.89 5.15
C ASP A 448 11.47 -17.43 5.69
N GLY A 449 12.18 -16.56 4.96
CA GLY A 449 13.51 -16.08 5.29
C GLY A 449 14.61 -17.13 5.24
N ALA A 450 14.41 -18.24 4.53
CA ALA A 450 15.40 -19.32 4.39
C ALA A 450 16.30 -19.18 3.17
N GLN A 451 15.81 -18.62 2.06
CA GLN A 451 16.50 -18.60 0.78
C GLN A 451 16.48 -17.20 0.14
N VAL A 452 17.47 -16.93 -0.70
CA VAL A 452 17.55 -15.75 -1.56
C VAL A 452 17.71 -16.18 -3.01
N ILE A 453 16.88 -15.61 -3.88
CA ILE A 453 16.98 -15.82 -5.33
C ILE A 453 17.66 -14.60 -5.96
N LEU A 454 18.70 -14.88 -6.76
CA LEU A 454 19.60 -13.88 -7.35
C LEU A 454 19.50 -13.91 -8.88
N ALA A 455 19.30 -12.75 -9.51
CA ALA A 455 19.50 -12.60 -10.95
C ALA A 455 20.98 -12.33 -11.24
N LEU A 456 21.68 -13.29 -11.85
CA LEU A 456 23.12 -13.21 -12.14
C LEU A 456 23.36 -13.12 -13.66
N PRO A 457 23.29 -11.94 -14.29
CA PRO A 457 23.77 -11.77 -15.66
C PRO A 457 25.29 -12.02 -15.68
N ARG A 458 25.78 -12.79 -16.67
CA ARG A 458 27.22 -12.90 -16.88
C ARG A 458 27.75 -11.54 -17.36
N ASP A 459 28.91 -11.13 -16.85
CA ASP A 459 29.59 -9.94 -17.37
C ASP A 459 29.88 -10.15 -18.87
N MET A 460 29.61 -9.10 -19.67
CA MET A 460 30.01 -9.08 -21.06
C MET A 460 31.54 -9.09 -21.14
N ASP A 461 32.12 -10.13 -21.75
CA ASP A 461 33.55 -10.20 -21.98
C ASP A 461 34.02 -8.99 -22.80
N ARG A 462 35.17 -8.41 -22.41
CA ARG A 462 35.75 -7.19 -23.05
C ARG A 462 35.99 -7.31 -24.55
N ARG A 463 35.87 -8.51 -25.12
CA ARG A 463 36.02 -8.78 -26.56
C ARG A 463 34.79 -8.40 -27.38
N GLY A 464 33.66 -8.04 -26.74
CA GLY A 464 32.44 -7.60 -27.43
C GLY A 464 31.78 -8.70 -28.26
N ASP A 465 32.08 -9.96 -27.96
CA ASP A 465 31.49 -11.10 -28.67
C ASP A 465 29.99 -11.17 -28.36
N ARG A 466 29.18 -11.30 -29.41
CA ARG A 466 27.71 -11.31 -29.32
C ARG A 466 27.17 -12.72 -29.05
N GLY A 467 28.06 -13.67 -28.77
CA GLY A 467 27.73 -15.05 -28.41
C GLY A 467 26.85 -15.11 -27.16
N ALA A 468 25.53 -15.18 -27.39
CA ALA A 468 24.45 -15.44 -26.42
C ALA A 468 24.78 -15.06 -24.97
N GLY A 469 24.50 -13.80 -24.60
CA GLY A 469 24.64 -13.29 -23.24
C GLY A 469 23.74 -14.04 -22.25
N ALA A 470 24.21 -15.21 -21.82
CA ALA A 470 23.63 -16.08 -20.83
C ALA A 470 23.78 -15.49 -19.42
N GLY A 471 23.00 -16.01 -18.48
CA GLY A 471 23.11 -15.69 -17.06
C GLY A 471 22.77 -16.92 -16.24
N ALA A 472 22.70 -16.76 -14.93
CA ALA A 472 22.22 -17.79 -14.03
C ALA A 472 21.19 -17.23 -13.04
N ILE A 473 20.32 -18.10 -12.55
CA ILE A 473 19.56 -17.88 -11.33
C ILE A 473 20.42 -18.46 -10.20
N GLY A 474 20.75 -17.65 -9.20
CA GLY A 474 21.38 -18.13 -7.98
C GLY A 474 20.34 -18.44 -6.91
N LEU A 475 20.34 -19.66 -6.37
CA LEU A 475 19.57 -20.02 -5.18
C LEU A 475 20.55 -20.08 -4.01
N LEU A 476 20.46 -19.11 -3.10
CA LEU A 476 21.36 -18.97 -1.95
C LEU A 476 20.62 -19.33 -0.66
N ASP A 477 21.08 -20.36 0.03
CA ASP A 477 20.58 -20.75 1.35
C ASP A 477 21.14 -19.82 2.45
N LEU A 478 20.32 -19.39 3.42
CA LEU A 478 20.70 -18.43 4.47
C LEU A 478 21.11 -19.08 5.81
N GLU A 479 21.08 -20.40 5.89
CA GLU A 479 21.59 -21.19 7.01
C GLU A 479 22.98 -21.73 6.71
N THR A 480 23.19 -22.29 5.52
CA THR A 480 24.48 -22.84 5.05
C THR A 480 25.36 -21.82 4.32
N TYR A 481 24.75 -20.81 3.68
CA TYR A 481 25.40 -19.90 2.71
C TYR A 481 25.93 -20.60 1.46
N GLU A 482 25.37 -21.77 1.11
CA GLU A 482 25.64 -22.46 -0.15
C GLU A 482 24.83 -21.84 -1.29
N LEU A 483 25.45 -21.73 -2.46
CA LEU A 483 24.89 -21.13 -3.67
C LEU A 483 24.77 -22.19 -4.76
N GLU A 484 23.55 -22.48 -5.16
CA GLU A 484 23.25 -23.27 -6.35
C GLU A 484 23.00 -22.35 -7.56
N LEU A 485 23.35 -22.82 -8.76
CA LEU A 485 23.25 -22.04 -10.00
C LEU A 485 22.44 -22.79 -11.06
N ILE A 486 21.36 -22.16 -11.52
CA ILE A 486 20.55 -22.62 -12.64
C ILE A 486 20.89 -21.77 -13.87
N GLU A 487 21.55 -22.36 -14.86
CA GLU A 487 21.99 -21.66 -16.08
C GLU A 487 20.83 -21.29 -17.01
N LEU A 488 20.85 -20.05 -17.52
CA LEU A 488 19.83 -19.48 -18.40
C LEU A 488 20.38 -19.15 -19.78
N LYS A 489 19.52 -19.32 -20.80
CA LYS A 489 19.83 -18.99 -22.20
C LYS A 489 19.94 -17.48 -22.49
N ALA A 490 19.62 -16.63 -21.51
CA ALA A 490 19.78 -15.17 -21.60
C ALA A 490 19.91 -14.55 -20.20
N GLU A 491 20.49 -13.35 -20.16
CA GLU A 491 20.75 -12.49 -19.00
C GLU A 491 19.48 -12.15 -18.18
N PRO A 492 19.35 -12.63 -16.93
CA PRO A 492 18.29 -12.21 -16.03
C PRO A 492 18.57 -10.79 -15.52
N HIS A 493 17.50 -10.00 -15.40
CA HIS A 493 17.53 -8.61 -14.96
C HIS A 493 16.71 -8.39 -13.68
N ARG A 494 15.59 -9.12 -13.52
CA ARG A 494 14.69 -9.00 -12.36
C ARG A 494 14.22 -10.36 -11.83
N VAL A 495 13.94 -10.43 -10.53
CA VAL A 495 13.36 -11.60 -9.85
C VAL A 495 12.11 -11.18 -9.08
N ARG A 496 11.01 -11.92 -9.20
CA ARG A 496 9.76 -11.64 -8.46
C ARG A 496 9.22 -12.94 -7.87
N LEU A 497 8.95 -12.94 -6.57
CA LEU A 497 8.46 -14.09 -5.83
C LEU A 497 6.94 -14.10 -5.73
N ALA A 498 6.36 -15.31 -5.82
CA ALA A 498 4.99 -15.57 -5.43
C ALA A 498 4.82 -15.41 -3.90
N PRO A 499 3.60 -15.17 -3.39
CA PRO A 499 3.34 -14.94 -1.96
C PRO A 499 3.74 -16.08 -1.04
N ASP A 500 3.75 -17.31 -1.57
CA ASP A 500 4.15 -18.53 -0.87
C ASP A 500 5.67 -18.76 -0.90
N GLY A 501 6.42 -17.99 -1.71
CA GLY A 501 7.85 -18.17 -1.94
C GLY A 501 8.25 -19.38 -2.77
N ARG A 502 7.32 -20.28 -3.10
CA ARG A 502 7.55 -21.55 -3.84
C ARG A 502 7.51 -21.38 -5.35
N THR A 503 7.42 -20.15 -5.84
CA THR A 503 7.46 -19.86 -7.26
C THR A 503 8.11 -18.50 -7.47
N ALA A 504 9.07 -18.45 -8.39
CA ALA A 504 9.78 -17.23 -8.74
C ALA A 504 9.70 -17.00 -10.25
N VAL A 505 9.38 -15.78 -10.67
CA VAL A 505 9.48 -15.36 -12.07
C VAL A 505 10.77 -14.56 -12.23
N VAL A 506 11.66 -15.05 -13.07
CA VAL A 506 12.91 -14.38 -13.44
C VAL A 506 12.76 -13.81 -14.84
N ILE A 507 13.15 -12.56 -15.03
CA ILE A 507 12.80 -11.76 -16.21
C ILE A 507 14.08 -11.26 -16.88
N SER A 508 14.20 -11.43 -18.21
CA SER A 508 15.19 -10.75 -19.03
C SER A 508 14.55 -9.57 -19.75
N ASP A 509 14.77 -8.36 -19.27
CA ASP A 509 14.13 -7.16 -19.82
C ASP A 509 14.61 -6.82 -21.23
N ARG A 510 15.90 -7.05 -21.51
CA ARG A 510 16.50 -6.79 -22.82
C ARG A 510 16.06 -7.80 -23.89
N LYS A 511 15.82 -9.06 -23.50
CA LYS A 511 15.36 -10.11 -24.42
C LYS A 511 13.84 -10.32 -24.42
N LYS A 512 13.12 -9.69 -23.48
CA LYS A 512 11.68 -9.90 -23.24
C LYS A 512 11.34 -11.38 -23.06
N LEU A 513 12.07 -12.03 -22.15
CA LEU A 513 11.86 -13.43 -21.77
C LEU A 513 11.53 -13.55 -20.29
N ALA A 514 10.67 -14.50 -19.92
CA ALA A 514 10.47 -14.96 -18.55
C ALA A 514 10.89 -16.42 -18.39
N TRP A 515 11.38 -16.76 -17.21
CA TRP A 515 11.44 -18.12 -16.71
C TRP A 515 10.67 -18.19 -15.39
N VAL A 516 10.06 -19.34 -15.13
CA VAL A 516 9.40 -19.63 -13.86
C VAL A 516 10.17 -20.75 -13.18
N VAL A 517 10.68 -20.48 -11.99
CA VAL A 517 11.28 -21.48 -11.09
C VAL A 517 10.23 -21.87 -10.06
N ARG A 518 10.17 -23.15 -9.70
CA ARG A 518 9.36 -23.70 -8.61
C ARG A 518 10.18 -24.78 -7.90
#